data_AF-A0A1H3MVZ7-F1
#
_entry.id   AF-A0A1H3MVZ7-F1
#
_cell.length_a   1.000
_cell.length_b   1.000
_cell.length_c   1.000
_cell.angle_alpha   90.00
_cell.angle_beta   90.00
_cell.angle_gamma   90.00
#
_symmetry.space_group_name_H-M   'P 1'
#
loop_
_entity.id
_entity.type
_entity.pdbx_description
1 polymer ?
#
loop_
_entity_poly.entity_id
_entity_poly.type
_entity_poly.pdbx_seq_one_letter_code
_entity_poly.pdbx_strand_id
1 'polypeptide(L)'
;MHIEKPVLGQITQGTIFTAASAENYQLAPVWGLCITARCDMAHENKIRVFNYVPIVRYEDWLREDGARVLIDRIGAEVLNAARNFLTTQNKSESVLDSYSPTQIAELLFPDGGKFHEIARKLDIVSHARNSLPLDSKTLCELVAVSHKTAERLVKELWANQLAGYYFFDNIGSTEHESKYGYVVMLREIHHIPRNVATDIANGSMTEESTIHGHGPIHLNARVFDFAYTTGVIRSPWIEHFLQQFSLMFSRIGLPDPTLASLKILNEAVIHVA
;
A
#
# COMPACT_ATOMS: atom_id res chain seq x y z
N MET A 1 -15.08 9.35 -7.29
CA MET A 1 -14.42 10.62 -6.83
C MET A 1 -14.52 11.66 -7.94
N HIS A 2 -14.47 12.99 -7.65
CA HIS A 2 -14.45 14.02 -8.72
C HIS A 2 -13.04 14.57 -8.90
N ILE A 3 -12.53 14.51 -10.13
CA ILE A 3 -11.23 15.06 -10.53
C ILE A 3 -11.47 16.18 -11.52
N GLU A 4 -10.98 17.37 -11.19
CA GLU A 4 -11.01 18.52 -12.07
C GLU A 4 -9.82 18.50 -13.03
N LYS A 5 -10.00 19.16 -14.17
CA LYS A 5 -8.89 19.43 -15.08
C LYS A 5 -7.85 20.31 -14.38
N PRO A 6 -6.55 20.04 -14.59
CA PRO A 6 -5.51 20.89 -14.04
C PRO A 6 -5.51 22.25 -14.73
N VAL A 7 -5.05 23.26 -14.00
CA VAL A 7 -4.79 24.60 -14.55
C VAL A 7 -3.32 24.65 -14.93
N LEU A 8 -3.03 24.99 -16.20
CA LEU A 8 -1.67 25.09 -16.71
C LEU A 8 -0.84 26.06 -15.86
N GLY A 9 0.40 25.68 -15.54
CA GLY A 9 1.31 26.47 -14.72
C GLY A 9 0.98 26.46 -13.23
N GLN A 10 0.00 25.67 -12.78
CA GLN A 10 -0.37 25.55 -11.37
C GLN A 10 -0.24 24.13 -10.84
N ILE A 11 0.54 23.97 -9.78
CA ILE A 11 0.47 22.83 -8.88
C ILE A 11 -0.12 23.33 -7.57
N THR A 12 -1.08 22.58 -7.02
CA THR A 12 -1.74 22.85 -5.73
C THR A 12 -1.85 21.57 -4.91
N GLN A 13 -2.28 21.69 -3.65
CA GLN A 13 -2.68 20.51 -2.88
C GLN A 13 -3.79 19.74 -3.62
N GLY A 14 -3.59 18.45 -3.79
CA GLY A 14 -4.48 17.58 -4.57
C GLY A 14 -4.13 17.47 -6.05
N THR A 15 -3.14 18.20 -6.56
CA THR A 15 -2.68 18.02 -7.94
C THR A 15 -2.00 16.65 -8.11
N ILE A 16 -2.42 15.94 -9.15
CA ILE A 16 -1.80 14.69 -9.61
C ILE A 16 -0.90 14.99 -10.81
N PHE A 17 0.30 14.40 -10.83
CA PHE A 17 1.27 14.55 -11.92
C PHE A 17 1.93 13.22 -12.31
N THR A 18 2.44 13.13 -13.54
CA THR A 18 3.13 11.94 -14.09
C THR A 18 4.61 11.88 -13.70
N ALA A 19 5.27 10.74 -14.00
CA ALA A 19 6.72 10.55 -13.81
C ALA A 19 7.19 10.70 -12.34
N ALA A 20 6.32 10.45 -11.37
CA ALA A 20 6.74 10.39 -9.97
C ALA A 20 7.61 9.15 -9.71
N SER A 21 8.32 9.16 -8.59
CA SER A 21 9.11 8.01 -8.15
C SER A 21 8.37 7.23 -7.05
N ALA A 22 8.49 5.90 -7.09
CA ALA A 22 8.13 5.01 -5.98
C ALA A 22 9.14 3.85 -5.85
N GLU A 23 9.51 3.48 -4.63
CA GLU A 23 10.62 2.56 -4.32
C GLU A 23 10.51 1.21 -5.04
N ASN A 24 9.33 0.57 -4.97
CA ASN A 24 9.08 -0.76 -5.52
C ASN A 24 8.57 -0.75 -6.99
N TYR A 25 8.42 0.42 -7.61
CA TYR A 25 7.72 0.58 -8.90
C TYR A 25 8.57 1.26 -9.98
N GLN A 26 9.86 0.93 -10.05
CA GLN A 26 10.81 1.60 -10.94
C GLN A 26 10.53 1.42 -12.44
N LEU A 27 9.82 0.36 -12.81
CA LEU A 27 9.48 0.03 -14.21
C LEU A 27 7.98 0.17 -14.51
N ALA A 28 7.19 0.63 -13.54
CA ALA A 28 5.76 0.84 -13.70
C ALA A 28 5.46 2.36 -13.83
N PRO A 29 4.34 2.73 -14.47
CA PRO A 29 3.90 4.12 -14.46
C PRO A 29 3.50 4.52 -13.03
N VAL A 30 4.12 5.58 -12.52
CA VAL A 30 3.84 6.14 -11.20
C VAL A 30 3.44 7.61 -11.34
N TRP A 31 2.37 7.98 -10.64
CA TRP A 31 1.93 9.37 -10.49
C TRP A 31 2.20 9.86 -9.08
N GLY A 32 2.29 11.17 -8.90
CA GLY A 32 2.44 11.79 -7.59
C GLY A 32 1.21 12.59 -7.23
N LEU A 33 0.70 12.44 -6.01
CA LEU A 33 -0.34 13.29 -5.44
C LEU A 33 0.31 14.33 -4.53
N CYS A 34 0.20 15.61 -4.89
CA CYS A 34 0.73 16.71 -4.09
C CYS A 34 -0.05 16.86 -2.77
N ILE A 35 0.63 16.73 -1.64
CA ILE A 35 0.02 16.81 -0.29
C ILE A 35 0.39 18.08 0.49
N THR A 36 1.34 18.86 -0.02
CA THR A 36 1.78 20.14 0.58
C THR A 36 0.60 21.03 0.94
N ALA A 37 0.57 21.57 2.16
CA ALA A 37 -0.57 22.30 2.69
C ALA A 37 -0.85 23.60 1.92
N ARG A 38 -2.15 23.91 1.72
CA ARG A 38 -2.60 25.15 1.05
C ARG A 38 -2.06 26.43 1.71
N CYS A 39 -1.89 26.43 3.03
CA CYS A 39 -1.40 27.58 3.80
C CYS A 39 0.06 27.94 3.48
N ASP A 40 0.87 26.94 3.11
CA ASP A 40 2.24 27.19 2.67
C ASP A 40 2.25 27.77 1.25
N MET A 41 1.28 27.37 0.41
CA MET A 41 1.22 27.72 -1.01
C MET A 41 0.78 29.16 -1.27
N ALA A 42 -0.06 29.72 -0.40
CA ALA A 42 -0.49 31.12 -0.46
C ALA A 42 0.67 32.11 -0.23
N HIS A 43 1.80 31.65 0.33
CA HIS A 43 3.02 32.44 0.43
C HIS A 43 3.93 32.08 -0.74
N GLU A 44 3.61 32.59 -1.94
CA GLU A 44 4.21 32.23 -3.22
C GLU A 44 5.75 32.23 -3.26
N ASN A 45 6.44 32.88 -2.30
CA ASN A 45 7.91 32.94 -2.20
C ASN A 45 8.55 32.12 -1.06
N LYS A 46 7.81 31.31 -0.29
CA LYS A 46 8.39 30.56 0.86
C LYS A 46 8.55 29.06 0.66
N ILE A 47 7.69 28.40 -0.13
CA ILE A 47 7.85 26.94 -0.34
C ILE A 47 9.07 26.69 -1.23
N ARG A 48 10.04 25.94 -0.71
CA ARG A 48 11.20 25.45 -1.48
C ARG A 48 10.98 24.06 -2.06
N VAL A 49 10.10 23.27 -1.45
CA VAL A 49 9.86 21.86 -1.76
C VAL A 49 8.38 21.51 -1.70
N PHE A 50 7.91 20.72 -2.66
CA PHE A 50 6.57 20.15 -2.68
C PHE A 50 6.64 18.69 -2.27
N ASN A 51 5.92 18.33 -1.21
CA ASN A 51 5.73 16.94 -0.81
C ASN A 51 4.61 16.28 -1.63
N TYR A 52 4.85 15.04 -2.02
CA TYR A 52 3.88 14.19 -2.69
C TYR A 52 3.91 12.76 -2.15
N VAL A 53 2.82 12.02 -2.38
CA VAL A 53 2.77 10.57 -2.18
C VAL A 53 2.59 9.86 -3.53
N PRO A 54 3.20 8.69 -3.76
CA PRO A 54 3.03 7.97 -5.00
C PRO A 54 1.65 7.38 -5.18
N ILE A 55 1.25 7.25 -6.44
CA ILE A 55 0.04 6.59 -6.92
C ILE A 55 0.47 5.60 -8.00
N VAL A 56 -0.02 4.36 -7.92
CA VAL A 56 0.27 3.28 -8.88
C VAL A 56 -1.03 2.69 -9.41
N ARG A 57 -0.96 1.94 -10.52
CA ARG A 57 -2.13 1.18 -10.99
C ARG A 57 -2.43 0.05 -10.02
N TYR A 58 -3.71 -0.27 -9.86
CA TYR A 58 -4.15 -1.37 -9.01
C TYR A 58 -3.52 -2.71 -9.40
N GLU A 59 -3.42 -3.02 -10.70
CA GLU A 59 -2.81 -4.26 -11.17
C GLU A 59 -1.31 -4.38 -10.88
N ASP A 60 -0.59 -3.25 -10.83
CA ASP A 60 0.83 -3.24 -10.45
C ASP A 60 0.95 -3.40 -8.94
N TRP A 61 0.12 -2.67 -8.17
CA TRP A 61 0.05 -2.81 -6.71
C TRP A 61 -0.27 -4.24 -6.27
N LEU A 62 -1.24 -4.89 -6.92
CA LEU A 62 -1.67 -6.24 -6.55
C LEU A 62 -0.56 -7.30 -6.73
N ARG A 63 0.39 -7.07 -7.66
CA ARG A 63 1.53 -7.95 -7.92
C ARG A 63 2.69 -7.71 -6.96
N GLU A 64 2.79 -6.51 -6.40
CA GLU A 64 3.84 -6.09 -5.49
C GLU A 64 3.32 -6.03 -4.05
N ASP A 65 2.95 -4.83 -3.57
CA ASP A 65 2.59 -4.62 -2.17
C ASP A 65 1.30 -5.33 -1.76
N GLY A 66 0.30 -5.38 -2.64
CA GLY A 66 -0.91 -6.17 -2.43
C GLY A 66 -0.61 -7.67 -2.29
N ALA A 67 0.33 -8.19 -3.08
CA ALA A 67 0.78 -9.57 -2.98
C ALA A 67 1.49 -9.82 -1.64
N ARG A 68 2.36 -8.91 -1.17
CA ARG A 68 3.01 -9.02 0.14
C ARG A 68 1.97 -9.13 1.27
N VAL A 69 0.94 -8.28 1.24
CA VAL A 69 -0.15 -8.33 2.23
C VAL A 69 -0.93 -9.65 2.16
N LEU A 70 -1.19 -10.18 0.96
CA LEU A 70 -1.83 -11.49 0.80
C LEU A 70 -0.95 -12.62 1.33
N ILE A 71 0.32 -12.65 0.96
CA ILE A 71 1.30 -13.66 1.38
C ILE A 71 1.37 -13.73 2.91
N ASP A 72 1.41 -12.58 3.59
CA ASP A 72 1.46 -12.53 5.06
C ASP A 72 0.16 -13.02 5.69
N ARG A 73 -1.00 -12.55 5.22
CA ARG A 73 -2.31 -12.94 5.78
C ARG A 73 -2.63 -14.41 5.54
N ILE A 74 -2.44 -14.88 4.31
CA ILE A 74 -2.68 -16.28 3.92
C ILE A 74 -1.64 -17.17 4.60
N GLY A 75 -0.38 -16.76 4.64
CA GLY A 75 0.68 -17.50 5.33
C GLY A 75 0.36 -17.71 6.81
N ALA A 76 -0.07 -16.65 7.52
CA ALA A 76 -0.49 -16.75 8.91
C ALA A 76 -1.71 -17.68 9.09
N GLU A 77 -2.71 -17.58 8.20
CA GLU A 77 -3.89 -18.45 8.21
C GLU A 77 -3.51 -19.94 8.07
N VAL A 78 -2.70 -20.26 7.07
CA VAL A 78 -2.29 -21.65 6.79
C VAL A 78 -1.34 -22.18 7.86
N LEU A 79 -0.41 -21.35 8.37
CA LEU A 79 0.49 -21.74 9.46
C LEU A 79 -0.28 -22.06 10.75
N ASN A 80 -1.28 -21.24 11.08
CA ASN A 80 -2.15 -21.51 12.23
C ASN A 80 -2.99 -22.79 12.02
N ALA A 81 -3.45 -23.05 10.79
CA ALA A 81 -4.11 -24.31 10.46
C ALA A 81 -3.17 -25.52 10.64
N ALA A 82 -1.89 -25.40 10.29
CA ALA A 82 -0.87 -26.42 10.50
C ALA A 82 -0.67 -26.71 12.00
N ARG A 83 -0.45 -25.68 12.81
CA ARG A 83 -0.30 -25.78 14.27
C ARG A 83 -1.50 -26.46 14.91
N ASN A 84 -2.70 -25.98 14.61
CA ASN A 84 -3.94 -26.54 15.13
C ASN A 84 -4.14 -28.01 14.74
N PHE A 85 -3.76 -28.38 13.51
CA PHE A 85 -3.85 -29.77 13.07
C PHE A 85 -2.89 -30.66 13.85
N LEU A 86 -1.62 -30.25 14.03
CA LEU A 86 -0.64 -31.01 14.81
C LEU A 86 -1.12 -31.23 16.25
N THR A 87 -1.58 -30.17 16.91
CA THR A 87 -2.13 -30.24 18.27
C THR A 87 -3.33 -31.18 18.36
N THR A 88 -4.24 -31.15 17.38
CA THR A 88 -5.39 -32.08 17.33
C THR A 88 -4.97 -33.54 17.19
N GLN A 89 -3.82 -33.80 16.56
CA GLN A 89 -3.24 -35.13 16.41
C GLN A 89 -2.31 -35.50 17.58
N ASN A 90 -2.31 -34.72 18.67
CA ASN A 90 -1.39 -34.86 19.82
C ASN A 90 0.09 -34.86 19.41
N LYS A 91 0.45 -34.10 18.37
CA LYS A 91 1.84 -33.88 17.94
C LYS A 91 2.28 -32.47 18.34
N SER A 92 3.57 -32.30 18.65
CA SER A 92 4.13 -31.01 19.03
C SER A 92 4.14 -30.04 17.84
N GLU A 93 3.73 -28.78 18.05
CA GLU A 93 3.79 -27.75 17.01
C GLU A 93 5.21 -27.28 16.69
N SER A 94 6.14 -27.43 17.64
CA SER A 94 7.56 -27.05 17.49
C SER A 94 8.29 -27.79 16.36
N VAL A 95 7.71 -28.88 15.84
CA VAL A 95 8.25 -29.56 14.65
C VAL A 95 8.28 -28.64 13.42
N LEU A 96 7.38 -27.64 13.35
CA LEU A 96 7.36 -26.61 12.30
C LEU A 96 8.57 -25.67 12.35
N ASP A 97 9.26 -25.59 13.49
CA ASP A 97 10.46 -24.76 13.64
C ASP A 97 11.72 -25.48 13.16
N SER A 98 11.66 -26.82 13.03
CA SER A 98 12.81 -27.68 12.73
C SER A 98 12.74 -28.36 11.37
N TYR A 99 11.54 -28.58 10.84
CA TYR A 99 11.31 -29.33 9.61
C TYR A 99 10.43 -28.54 8.64
N SER A 100 10.67 -28.73 7.35
CA SER A 100 9.76 -28.19 6.33
C SER A 100 8.38 -28.85 6.40
N PRO A 101 7.31 -28.16 5.96
CA PRO A 101 5.96 -28.72 5.94
C PRO A 101 5.87 -30.05 5.17
N THR A 102 6.59 -30.19 4.06
CA THR A 102 6.64 -31.42 3.25
C THR A 102 7.27 -32.58 4.03
N GLN A 103 8.40 -32.35 4.71
CA GLN A 103 9.04 -33.36 5.55
C GLN A 103 8.14 -33.81 6.69
N ILE A 104 7.43 -32.87 7.32
CA ILE A 104 6.48 -33.19 8.40
C ILE A 104 5.33 -34.04 7.85
N ALA A 105 4.82 -33.71 6.66
CA ALA A 105 3.77 -34.47 6.01
C ALA A 105 4.20 -35.93 5.76
N GLU A 106 5.38 -36.14 5.17
CA GLU A 106 5.91 -37.46 4.86
C GLU A 106 6.25 -38.28 6.12
N LEU A 107 6.86 -37.66 7.13
CA LEU A 107 7.32 -38.36 8.34
C LEU A 107 6.20 -38.67 9.33
N LEU A 108 5.28 -37.72 9.54
CA LEU A 108 4.27 -37.84 10.59
C LEU A 108 2.91 -38.31 10.07
N PHE A 109 2.68 -38.23 8.76
CA PHE A 109 1.42 -38.55 8.09
C PHE A 109 1.61 -39.32 6.77
N PRO A 110 2.41 -40.41 6.74
CA PRO A 110 2.85 -41.07 5.50
C PRO A 110 1.70 -41.56 4.60
N ASP A 111 0.53 -41.84 5.16
CA ASP A 111 -0.68 -42.26 4.43
C ASP A 111 -1.40 -41.10 3.72
N GLY A 112 -0.86 -39.88 3.78
CA GLY A 112 -1.43 -38.70 3.16
C GLY A 112 -2.37 -37.91 4.08
N GLY A 113 -3.41 -37.32 3.49
CA GLY A 113 -4.48 -36.64 4.23
C GLY A 113 -4.30 -35.13 4.40
N LYS A 114 -5.02 -34.56 5.37
CA LYS A 114 -5.21 -33.10 5.49
C LYS A 114 -3.90 -32.32 5.66
N PHE A 115 -2.90 -32.88 6.35
CA PHE A 115 -1.63 -32.17 6.54
C PHE A 115 -0.84 -32.01 5.23
N HIS A 116 -0.93 -32.97 4.30
CA HIS A 116 -0.31 -32.83 2.98
C HIS A 116 -0.90 -31.64 2.19
N GLU A 117 -2.21 -31.43 2.30
CA GLU A 117 -2.86 -30.28 1.69
C GLU A 117 -2.38 -28.95 2.31
N ILE A 118 -2.23 -28.92 3.64
CA ILE A 118 -1.70 -27.75 4.36
C ILE A 118 -0.25 -27.49 3.95
N ALA A 119 0.59 -28.53 3.86
CA ALA A 119 1.98 -28.43 3.42
C ALA A 119 2.07 -27.84 2.01
N ARG A 120 1.29 -28.36 1.05
CA ARG A 120 1.23 -27.82 -0.31
C ARG A 120 0.82 -26.34 -0.33
N LYS A 121 -0.11 -25.92 0.53
CA LYS A 121 -0.52 -24.51 0.65
C LYS A 121 0.62 -23.65 1.20
N LEU A 122 1.38 -24.13 2.19
CA LEU A 122 2.57 -23.45 2.70
C LEU A 122 3.66 -23.33 1.63
N ASP A 123 3.84 -24.36 0.80
CA ASP A 123 4.80 -24.31 -0.30
C ASP A 123 4.42 -23.25 -1.34
N ILE A 124 3.12 -23.13 -1.69
CA ILE A 124 2.62 -22.05 -2.56
C ILE A 124 2.90 -20.67 -1.96
N VAL A 125 2.63 -20.48 -0.66
CA VAL A 125 2.92 -19.21 0.04
C VAL A 125 4.42 -18.89 0.05
N SER A 126 5.26 -19.90 0.30
CA SER A 126 6.73 -19.77 0.31
C SER A 126 7.25 -19.41 -1.08
N HIS A 127 6.78 -20.10 -2.13
CA HIS A 127 7.10 -19.80 -3.51
C HIS A 127 6.69 -18.37 -3.89
N ALA A 128 5.47 -17.95 -3.55
CA ALA A 128 5.01 -16.59 -3.80
C ALA A 128 5.89 -15.55 -3.09
N ARG A 129 6.29 -15.79 -1.83
CA ARG A 129 7.18 -14.89 -1.07
C ARG A 129 8.53 -14.65 -1.75
N ASN A 130 9.07 -15.67 -2.41
CA ASN A 130 10.38 -15.61 -3.08
C ASN A 130 10.31 -15.10 -4.53
N SER A 131 9.10 -14.88 -5.06
CA SER A 131 8.85 -14.56 -6.47
C SER A 131 8.22 -13.18 -6.65
N LEU A 132 8.43 -12.24 -5.73
CA LEU A 132 7.94 -10.86 -5.87
C LEU A 132 8.78 -10.05 -6.88
N PRO A 133 8.18 -9.23 -7.76
CA PRO A 133 6.74 -9.11 -8.07
C PRO A 133 6.12 -10.39 -8.59
N LEU A 134 4.88 -10.68 -8.17
CA LEU A 134 4.17 -11.87 -8.65
C LEU A 134 3.76 -11.76 -10.12
N ASP A 135 4.10 -12.81 -10.87
CA ASP A 135 3.48 -13.07 -12.17
C ASP A 135 2.00 -13.47 -12.01
N SER A 136 1.26 -13.51 -13.13
CA SER A 136 -0.18 -13.79 -13.08
C SER A 136 -0.47 -15.19 -12.55
N LYS A 137 0.39 -16.16 -12.87
CA LYS A 137 0.20 -17.56 -12.49
C LYS A 137 0.34 -17.74 -10.98
N THR A 138 1.42 -17.23 -10.41
CA THR A 138 1.71 -17.30 -8.96
C THR A 138 0.66 -16.56 -8.15
N LEU A 139 0.21 -15.38 -8.63
CA LEU A 139 -0.88 -14.66 -8.00
C LEU A 139 -2.19 -15.47 -7.99
N CYS A 140 -2.55 -16.10 -9.11
CA CYS A 140 -3.73 -16.97 -9.18
C CYS A 140 -3.63 -18.17 -8.23
N GLU A 141 -2.47 -18.81 -8.16
CA GLU A 141 -2.23 -19.93 -7.24
C GLU A 141 -2.37 -19.48 -5.77
N LEU A 142 -1.80 -18.32 -5.42
CA LEU A 142 -1.91 -17.74 -4.07
C LEU A 142 -3.37 -17.42 -3.71
N VAL A 143 -4.12 -16.77 -4.62
CA VAL A 143 -5.54 -16.45 -4.40
C VAL A 143 -6.37 -17.73 -4.25
N ALA A 144 -6.03 -18.79 -4.99
CA ALA A 144 -6.70 -20.09 -4.86
C ALA A 144 -6.46 -20.76 -3.48
N VAL A 145 -5.40 -20.40 -2.75
CA VAL A 145 -5.19 -20.89 -1.37
C VAL A 145 -6.28 -20.37 -0.44
N SER A 146 -6.66 -19.08 -0.55
CA SER A 146 -7.72 -18.47 0.27
C SER A 146 -8.41 -17.31 -0.47
N HIS A 147 -9.42 -17.63 -1.27
CA HIS A 147 -10.22 -16.63 -1.99
C HIS A 147 -10.88 -15.63 -1.04
N LYS A 148 -11.32 -16.11 0.14
CA LYS A 148 -11.95 -15.26 1.17
C LYS A 148 -11.00 -14.18 1.68
N THR A 149 -9.74 -14.54 1.94
CA THR A 149 -8.73 -13.58 2.39
C THR A 149 -8.40 -12.56 1.31
N ALA A 150 -8.34 -13.00 0.04
CA ALA A 150 -8.16 -12.10 -1.10
C ALA A 150 -9.34 -11.13 -1.28
N GLU A 151 -10.57 -11.62 -1.28
CA GLU A 151 -11.78 -10.80 -1.39
C GLU A 151 -11.87 -9.76 -0.26
N ARG A 152 -11.52 -10.17 0.97
CA ARG A 152 -11.48 -9.26 2.11
C ARG A 152 -10.43 -8.15 1.91
N LEU A 153 -9.24 -8.47 1.41
CA LEU A 153 -8.22 -7.46 1.14
C LEU A 153 -8.72 -6.41 0.14
N VAL A 154 -9.35 -6.85 -0.95
CA VAL A 154 -9.91 -5.94 -1.97
C VAL A 154 -11.01 -5.06 -1.38
N LYS A 155 -11.90 -5.63 -0.55
CA LYS A 155 -12.95 -4.87 0.14
C LYS A 155 -12.37 -3.81 1.08
N GLU A 156 -11.35 -4.16 1.86
CA GLU A 156 -10.68 -3.23 2.76
C GLU A 156 -9.99 -2.09 2.00
N LEU A 157 -9.31 -2.38 0.88
CA LEU A 157 -8.69 -1.37 0.04
C LEU A 157 -9.74 -0.43 -0.58
N TRP A 158 -10.77 -0.99 -1.20
CA TRP A 158 -11.84 -0.22 -1.84
C TRP A 158 -12.58 0.69 -0.85
N ALA A 159 -12.79 0.20 0.38
CA ALA A 159 -13.41 0.97 1.45
C ALA A 159 -12.44 1.97 2.14
N ASN A 160 -11.19 2.08 1.69
CA ASN A 160 -10.13 2.89 2.31
C ASN A 160 -9.87 2.53 3.78
N GLN A 161 -9.98 1.25 4.12
CA GLN A 161 -9.74 0.70 5.47
C GLN A 161 -8.40 -0.05 5.55
N LEU A 162 -7.75 -0.30 4.42
CA LEU A 162 -6.46 -0.95 4.37
C LEU A 162 -5.34 0.03 4.75
N ALA A 163 -4.80 -0.11 5.96
CA ALA A 163 -3.79 0.81 6.49
C ALA A 163 -2.56 0.94 5.57
N GLY A 164 -2.16 2.18 5.31
CA GLY A 164 -1.02 2.50 4.44
C GLY A 164 -1.37 2.66 2.96
N TYR A 165 -2.62 2.39 2.56
CA TYR A 165 -3.06 2.50 1.17
C TYR A 165 -4.36 3.28 1.08
N TYR A 166 -4.60 3.91 -0.08
CA TYR A 166 -5.86 4.59 -0.38
C TYR A 166 -6.24 4.33 -1.83
N PHE A 167 -7.50 4.01 -2.11
CA PHE A 167 -7.99 3.69 -3.44
C PHE A 167 -8.60 4.89 -4.16
N PHE A 168 -8.24 5.06 -5.42
CA PHE A 168 -8.86 5.99 -6.36
C PHE A 168 -9.44 5.25 -7.56
N ASP A 169 -10.66 5.60 -7.95
CA ASP A 169 -11.30 5.08 -9.16
C ASP A 169 -10.76 5.70 -10.46
N ASN A 170 -10.20 6.92 -10.38
CA ASN A 170 -9.66 7.67 -11.51
C ASN A 170 -8.53 8.60 -11.02
N ILE A 171 -7.63 9.04 -11.91
CA ILE A 171 -6.58 10.06 -11.66
C ILE A 171 -6.54 11.19 -12.71
N GLY A 172 -7.59 11.31 -13.53
CA GLY A 172 -7.64 12.21 -14.68
C GLY A 172 -7.15 11.53 -15.96
N SER A 173 -6.96 12.33 -17.02
CA SER A 173 -6.50 11.82 -18.31
C SER A 173 -5.02 11.45 -18.24
N THR A 174 -4.69 10.21 -18.61
CA THR A 174 -3.33 9.67 -18.54
C THR A 174 -3.11 8.66 -19.67
N GLU A 175 -1.87 8.53 -20.12
CA GLU A 175 -1.48 7.63 -21.22
C GLU A 175 -1.46 6.15 -20.78
N HIS A 176 -1.25 5.91 -19.49
CA HIS A 176 -1.15 4.57 -18.90
C HIS A 176 -2.35 4.28 -18.00
N GLU A 177 -3.55 4.26 -18.58
CA GLU A 177 -4.77 4.01 -17.81
C GLU A 177 -4.74 2.64 -17.11
N SER A 178 -5.23 2.62 -15.88
CA SER A 178 -5.54 1.39 -15.15
C SER A 178 -6.91 0.85 -15.55
N LYS A 179 -7.03 -0.48 -15.62
CA LYS A 179 -8.33 -1.15 -15.81
C LYS A 179 -9.19 -1.18 -14.54
N TYR A 180 -8.58 -1.06 -13.37
CA TYR A 180 -9.21 -1.36 -12.09
C TYR A 180 -9.12 -0.21 -11.08
N GLY A 181 -8.58 0.95 -11.49
CA GLY A 181 -8.31 2.09 -10.62
C GLY A 181 -6.87 2.10 -10.09
N TYR A 182 -6.64 2.91 -9.08
CA TYR A 182 -5.32 3.32 -8.64
C TYR A 182 -5.18 3.22 -7.12
N VAL A 183 -3.96 3.01 -6.66
CA VAL A 183 -3.63 2.88 -5.24
C VAL A 183 -2.58 3.90 -4.86
N VAL A 184 -2.87 4.69 -3.83
CA VAL A 184 -1.96 5.68 -3.25
C VAL A 184 -1.17 5.05 -2.11
N MET A 185 0.13 5.30 -2.08
CA MET A 185 1.09 4.76 -1.11
C MET A 185 1.24 5.74 0.06
N LEU A 186 0.40 5.63 1.10
CA LEU A 186 0.33 6.62 2.19
C LEU A 186 1.57 6.67 3.08
N ARG A 187 2.37 5.59 3.11
CA ARG A 187 3.59 5.49 3.93
C ARG A 187 4.82 6.05 3.23
N GLU A 188 4.72 6.32 1.93
CA GLU A 188 5.83 6.75 1.10
C GLU A 188 5.66 8.23 0.77
N ILE A 189 6.52 9.06 1.34
CA ILE A 189 6.48 10.51 1.17
C ILE A 189 7.76 10.94 0.48
N HIS A 190 7.59 11.57 -0.68
CA HIS A 190 8.67 12.13 -1.46
C HIS A 190 8.54 13.65 -1.53
N HIS A 191 9.59 14.29 -2.05
CA HIS A 191 9.57 15.71 -2.33
C HIS A 191 10.20 16.04 -3.67
N ILE A 192 9.68 17.09 -4.31
CA ILE A 192 10.27 17.71 -5.49
C ILE A 192 10.62 19.18 -5.19
N PRO A 193 11.76 19.69 -5.69
CA PRO A 193 12.06 21.11 -5.65
C PRO A 193 11.03 21.95 -6.40
N ARG A 194 10.90 23.24 -6.04
CA ARG A 194 9.95 24.15 -6.70
C ARG A 194 10.17 24.26 -8.21
N ASN A 195 11.40 24.34 -8.68
CA ASN A 195 11.68 24.44 -10.13
C ASN A 195 11.14 23.21 -10.87
N VAL A 196 11.36 22.01 -10.33
CA VAL A 196 10.81 20.76 -10.88
C VAL A 196 9.28 20.79 -10.89
N ALA A 197 8.66 21.27 -9.81
CA ALA A 197 7.20 21.43 -9.76
C ALA A 197 6.70 22.42 -10.84
N THR A 198 7.39 23.53 -11.05
CA THR A 198 7.06 24.49 -12.12
C THR A 198 7.21 23.88 -13.51
N ASP A 199 8.24 23.08 -13.75
CA ASP A 199 8.46 22.40 -15.03
C ASP A 199 7.34 21.39 -15.32
N ILE A 200 6.93 20.61 -14.31
CA ILE A 200 5.77 19.72 -14.39
C ILE A 200 4.48 20.49 -14.66
N ALA A 201 4.27 21.61 -13.97
CA ALA A 201 3.07 22.42 -14.11
C ALA A 201 2.88 22.98 -15.54
N ASN A 202 4.00 23.22 -16.23
CA ASN A 202 4.02 23.72 -17.61
C ASN A 202 4.03 22.60 -18.67
N GLY A 203 4.20 21.34 -18.25
CA GLY A 203 4.47 20.22 -19.13
C GLY A 203 5.91 20.26 -19.64
N SER A 204 6.74 19.35 -19.15
CA SER A 204 8.16 19.28 -19.53
C SER A 204 8.50 17.90 -20.10
N MET A 205 9.42 17.89 -21.07
CA MET A 205 10.01 16.64 -21.55
C MET A 205 10.88 16.04 -20.44
N THR A 206 10.75 14.73 -20.23
CA THR A 206 11.60 13.99 -19.32
C THR A 206 12.93 13.66 -19.99
N GLU A 207 13.73 14.68 -20.32
CA GLU A 207 15.10 14.40 -20.79
C GLU A 207 15.91 13.74 -19.67
N GLU A 208 16.68 12.71 -20.00
CA GLU A 208 17.63 12.06 -19.07
C GLU A 208 18.56 13.08 -18.39
N SER A 209 18.89 14.18 -19.07
CA SER A 209 19.86 15.18 -18.61
C SER A 209 19.36 16.11 -17.49
N THR A 210 18.06 16.42 -17.42
CA THR A 210 17.44 17.27 -16.37
C THR A 210 16.98 16.47 -15.15
N ILE A 211 16.87 15.14 -15.29
CA ILE A 211 16.39 14.21 -14.26
C ILE A 211 17.54 13.41 -13.61
N HIS A 212 18.73 13.36 -14.24
CA HIS A 212 19.92 12.64 -13.75
C HIS A 212 21.10 13.53 -13.33
N GLY A 213 20.89 14.82 -13.09
CA GLY A 213 21.97 15.70 -12.63
C GLY A 213 22.43 15.37 -11.21
N HIS A 214 23.44 14.49 -11.03
CA HIS A 214 24.29 14.21 -9.85
C HIS A 214 23.70 14.34 -8.41
N GLY A 215 22.38 14.34 -8.27
CA GLY A 215 21.61 14.50 -7.04
C GLY A 215 20.50 13.45 -6.93
N PRO A 216 19.70 13.49 -5.87
CA PRO A 216 18.61 12.51 -5.68
C PRO A 216 17.63 12.56 -6.86
N ILE A 217 17.32 11.40 -7.42
CA ILE A 217 16.36 11.26 -8.53
C ILE A 217 14.97 11.59 -7.99
N HIS A 218 14.43 12.75 -8.39
CA HIS A 218 13.12 13.21 -7.95
C HIS A 218 11.98 12.65 -8.81
N LEU A 219 12.24 12.31 -10.07
CA LEU A 219 11.27 11.83 -11.06
C LEU A 219 11.75 10.54 -11.73
N ASN A 220 10.82 9.68 -12.13
CA ASN A 220 11.10 8.47 -12.90
C ASN A 220 10.68 8.66 -14.37
N ALA A 221 11.68 8.95 -15.20
CA ALA A 221 11.53 9.18 -16.65
C ALA A 221 11.45 7.91 -17.50
N ARG A 222 11.53 6.71 -16.91
CA ARG A 222 11.66 5.46 -17.71
C ARG A 222 10.39 5.06 -18.47
N VAL A 223 9.24 5.50 -17.98
CA VAL A 223 7.93 5.08 -18.50
C VAL A 223 7.18 6.23 -19.17
N PHE A 224 7.46 7.48 -18.78
CA PHE A 224 6.80 8.66 -19.32
C PHE A 224 7.79 9.51 -20.11
N ASP A 225 7.38 9.93 -21.30
CA ASP A 225 8.11 10.89 -22.15
C ASP A 225 7.94 12.34 -21.67
N PHE A 226 6.88 12.62 -20.90
CA PHE A 226 6.55 13.93 -20.38
C PHE A 226 6.14 13.89 -18.91
N ALA A 227 6.60 14.89 -18.15
CA ALA A 227 6.16 15.16 -16.80
C ALA A 227 5.13 16.30 -16.83
N TYR A 228 3.89 16.01 -16.49
CA TYR A 228 2.78 16.95 -16.55
C TYR A 228 1.69 16.63 -15.53
N THR A 229 0.82 17.61 -15.26
CA THR A 229 -0.32 17.44 -14.36
C THR A 229 -1.49 16.73 -15.06
N THR A 230 -2.06 15.69 -14.46
CA THR A 230 -3.18 14.91 -15.04
C THR A 230 -4.55 15.34 -14.50
N GLY A 231 -4.59 15.89 -13.29
CA GLY A 231 -5.84 16.21 -12.61
C GLY A 231 -5.64 16.87 -11.25
N VAL A 232 -6.73 17.36 -10.68
CA VAL A 232 -6.74 17.93 -9.32
C VAL A 232 -7.88 17.31 -8.51
N ILE A 233 -7.54 16.70 -7.38
CA ILE A 233 -8.49 16.23 -6.38
C ILE A 233 -8.94 17.42 -5.55
N ARG A 234 -10.25 17.67 -5.54
CA ARG A 234 -10.86 18.76 -4.77
C ARG A 234 -11.53 18.27 -3.49
N SER A 235 -11.99 19.24 -2.72
CA SER A 235 -12.83 19.01 -1.58
C SER A 235 -14.16 18.33 -1.97
N PRO A 236 -14.70 17.40 -1.16
CA PRO A 236 -14.22 16.94 0.16
C PRO A 236 -13.16 15.81 0.11
N TRP A 237 -12.81 15.32 -1.08
CA TRP A 237 -12.01 14.11 -1.25
C TRP A 237 -10.57 14.28 -0.80
N ILE A 238 -9.97 15.45 -1.08
CA ILE A 238 -8.60 15.74 -0.63
C ILE A 238 -8.53 15.86 0.89
N GLU A 239 -9.54 16.42 1.56
CA GLU A 239 -9.57 16.48 3.03
C GLU A 239 -9.76 15.09 3.64
N HIS A 240 -10.64 14.24 3.08
CA HIS A 240 -10.77 12.86 3.53
C HIS A 240 -9.46 12.07 3.36
N PHE A 241 -8.80 12.22 2.21
CA PHE A 241 -7.47 11.65 1.98
C PHE A 241 -6.45 12.13 3.03
N LEU A 242 -6.38 13.43 3.30
CA LEU A 242 -5.45 14.00 4.29
C LEU A 242 -5.77 13.56 5.72
N GLN A 243 -7.04 13.33 6.05
CA GLN A 243 -7.45 12.72 7.32
C GLN A 243 -6.90 11.31 7.45
N GLN A 244 -7.08 10.46 6.43
CA GLN A 244 -6.52 9.10 6.42
C GLN A 244 -4.99 9.11 6.50
N PHE A 245 -4.35 10.00 5.75
CA PHE A 245 -2.90 10.20 5.80
C PHE A 245 -2.43 10.63 7.20
N SER A 246 -3.09 11.62 7.82
CA SER A 246 -2.74 12.08 9.18
C SER A 246 -2.91 10.98 10.23
N LEU A 247 -3.97 10.16 10.13
CA LEU A 247 -4.21 9.02 11.01
C LEU A 247 -3.11 7.95 10.95
N MET A 248 -2.33 7.89 9.88
CA MET A 248 -1.18 6.98 9.79
C MET A 248 0.00 7.39 10.67
N PHE A 249 0.18 8.70 10.90
CA PHE A 249 1.36 9.25 11.61
C PHE A 249 1.04 9.82 13.00
N SER A 250 -0.24 9.99 13.34
CA SER A 250 -0.70 10.54 14.62
C SER A 250 -0.99 9.50 15.70
N ARG A 251 -0.91 8.20 15.39
CA ARG A 251 -1.12 7.12 16.37
C ARG A 251 0.05 7.05 17.34
N ILE A 252 -0.09 7.72 18.48
CA ILE A 252 0.76 7.50 19.65
C ILE A 252 0.10 6.39 20.48
N GLY A 253 0.77 5.24 20.58
CA GLY A 253 0.32 4.19 21.48
C GLY A 253 0.49 4.65 22.93
N LEU A 254 -0.63 4.96 23.60
CA LEU A 254 -0.65 5.12 25.04
C LEU A 254 -0.90 3.75 25.68
N PRO A 255 -0.26 3.44 26.82
CA PRO A 255 -0.62 2.26 27.59
C PRO A 255 -2.10 2.33 27.97
N ASP A 256 -2.78 1.17 27.94
CA ASP A 256 -4.15 1.09 28.41
C ASP A 256 -4.23 1.59 29.87
N PRO A 257 -5.31 2.30 30.25
CA PRO A 257 -5.55 2.66 31.63
C PRO A 257 -5.54 1.42 32.52
N THR A 258 -4.91 1.52 33.68
CA THR A 258 -4.81 0.38 34.60
C THR A 258 -6.19 -0.06 35.13
N LEU A 259 -6.31 -1.31 35.56
CA LEU A 259 -7.51 -1.81 36.27
C LEU A 259 -7.85 -0.97 37.51
N ALA A 260 -6.86 -0.34 38.15
CA ALA A 260 -7.07 0.58 39.26
C ALA A 260 -7.83 1.85 38.82
N SER A 261 -7.49 2.40 37.66
CA SER A 261 -8.18 3.55 37.06
C SER A 261 -9.63 3.23 36.71
N LEU A 262 -9.89 2.02 36.22
CA LEU A 262 -11.25 1.55 35.93
C LEU A 262 -12.10 1.39 37.20
N LYS A 263 -11.48 0.92 38.29
CA LYS A 263 -12.15 0.75 39.59
C LYS A 263 -12.61 2.09 40.18
N ILE A 264 -11.77 3.12 40.12
CA ILE A 264 -12.11 4.48 40.56
C ILE A 264 -13.32 5.03 39.80
N LEU A 265 -13.36 4.83 38.48
CA LEU A 265 -14.48 5.28 37.65
C LEU A 265 -15.78 4.52 37.98
N ASN A 266 -15.70 3.20 38.20
CA ASN A 266 -16.86 2.40 38.59
C ASN A 266 -17.40 2.80 39.97
N GLU A 267 -16.52 3.10 40.93
CA GLU A 267 -16.93 3.59 42.26
C GLU A 267 -17.60 4.97 42.18
N ALA A 268 -17.10 5.86 41.31
CA ALA A 268 -17.73 7.16 41.07
C ALA A 268 -19.16 7.03 40.50
N VAL A 269 -19.42 6.06 39.61
CA VAL A 269 -20.77 5.79 39.08
C VAL A 269 -21.73 5.34 40.18
N ILE A 270 -21.26 4.53 41.13
CA ILE A 270 -22.06 4.06 42.27
C ILE A 270 -22.41 5.21 43.24
N HIS A 271 -21.54 6.20 43.39
CA HIS A 271 -21.78 7.34 44.28
C HIS A 271 -22.61 8.48 43.66
N VAL A 272 -22.79 8.48 42.35
CA VAL A 272 -23.61 9.46 41.62
C VAL A 272 -25.03 8.93 41.33
N ALA A 273 -25.25 7.62 41.47
CA ALA A 273 -26.55 6.95 41.40
C ALA A 273 -27.23 6.88 42.79
#